data_AF-A0A2D8BZE1-F1
#
_entry.id   AF-A0A2D8BZE1-F1
#
_cell.length_a   1.000
_cell.length_b   1.000
_cell.length_c   1.000
_cell.angle_alpha   90.00
_cell.angle_beta   90.00
_cell.angle_gamma   90.00
#
_symmetry.space_group_name_H-M   'P 1'
#
loop_
_entity.id
_entity.type
_entity.pdbx_description
1 polymer ?
#
loop_
_entity_poly.entity_id
_entity_poly.type
_entity_poly.pdbx_seq_one_letter_code
_entity_poly.pdbx_strand_id
1 'polypeptide(L)'
;MYQLKNYMLSMQSHWMINQNTYKAVQDSLPIITKYAAQQGVGKMKKTPIHKMLSNPFPEVYTMPIFRRSWCKMMCEEIDHMKKEFGFESNENEDSLRQIPEIVLRERSPELYQNMWFVVRNILDPIIMSIWQRSCPDPASIQIANYNIKERDQGNWHHDESADISVVVPLNTGEYTGGGTEFHNHGKLKPLPNGHGLIFPSFTHNH
;
A
#
# COMPACT_ATOMS: atom_id res chain seq x y z
N MET A 1 -23.15 -1.28 -6.56
CA MET A 1 -22.05 -1.69 -5.66
C MET A 1 -21.62 -3.08 -6.06
N TYR A 2 -20.34 -3.27 -6.33
CA TYR A 2 -19.80 -4.51 -6.89
C TYR A 2 -19.75 -5.62 -5.85
N GLN A 3 -20.17 -6.83 -6.25
CA GLN A 3 -20.06 -8.04 -5.45
C GLN A 3 -18.86 -8.87 -5.90
N LEU A 4 -17.97 -9.17 -4.95
CA LEU A 4 -16.76 -9.94 -5.20
C LEU A 4 -17.13 -11.33 -5.75
N LYS A 5 -16.45 -11.75 -6.81
CA LYS A 5 -16.59 -13.11 -7.35
C LYS A 5 -15.72 -14.08 -6.57
N ASN A 6 -14.58 -13.62 -6.07
CA ASN A 6 -13.70 -14.41 -5.22
C ASN A 6 -13.94 -14.16 -3.72
N TYR A 7 -14.57 -15.12 -3.06
CA TYR A 7 -14.86 -15.07 -1.62
C TYR A 7 -13.62 -14.91 -0.74
N MET A 8 -12.45 -15.43 -1.15
CA MET A 8 -11.22 -15.30 -0.35
C MET A 8 -10.81 -13.83 -0.17
N LEU A 9 -11.18 -12.96 -1.11
CA LEU A 9 -10.88 -11.52 -1.08
C LEU A 9 -11.78 -10.74 -0.12
N SER A 10 -12.93 -11.30 0.31
CA SER A 10 -13.78 -10.68 1.35
C SER A 10 -13.41 -11.12 2.76
N MET A 11 -12.61 -12.17 2.91
CA MET A 11 -12.24 -12.72 4.22
C MET A 11 -11.19 -11.86 4.94
N GLN A 12 -11.58 -11.28 6.07
CA GLN A 12 -10.69 -10.63 7.03
C GLN A 12 -9.76 -11.65 7.69
N SER A 13 -8.58 -11.83 7.12
CA SER A 13 -7.60 -12.83 7.54
C SER A 13 -6.19 -12.45 7.06
N HIS A 14 -5.18 -13.15 7.59
CA HIS A 14 -3.77 -12.94 7.29
C HIS A 14 -3.26 -13.80 6.12
N TRP A 15 -4.11 -14.63 5.50
CA TRP A 15 -3.69 -15.57 4.44
C TRP A 15 -3.02 -14.88 3.25
N MET A 16 -3.44 -13.65 2.95
CA MET A 16 -2.90 -12.82 1.86
C MET A 16 -1.53 -12.23 2.16
N ILE A 17 -1.12 -12.18 3.42
CA ILE A 17 0.11 -11.54 3.87
C ILE A 17 1.29 -12.50 3.67
N ASN A 18 2.42 -11.95 3.25
CA ASN A 18 3.69 -12.65 3.22
C ASN A 18 4.00 -13.24 4.61
N GLN A 19 4.30 -14.55 4.68
CA GLN A 19 4.43 -15.24 5.97
C GLN A 19 5.53 -14.66 6.86
N ASN A 20 6.66 -14.28 6.28
CA ASN A 20 7.78 -13.71 7.03
C ASN A 20 7.41 -12.33 7.58
N THR A 21 6.70 -11.53 6.79
CA THR A 21 6.17 -10.23 7.22
C THR A 21 5.14 -10.39 8.33
N TYR A 22 4.17 -11.29 8.18
CA TYR A 22 3.17 -11.56 9.21
C TYR A 22 3.84 -11.99 10.52
N LYS A 23 4.79 -12.92 10.46
CA LYS A 23 5.56 -13.35 11.63
C LYS A 23 6.34 -12.20 12.27
N ALA A 24 7.03 -11.39 11.47
CA ALA A 24 7.78 -10.23 11.96
C ALA A 24 6.85 -9.22 12.65
N VAL A 25 5.65 -8.99 12.11
CA VAL A 25 4.63 -8.14 12.74
C VAL A 25 4.21 -8.71 14.09
N GLN A 26 3.81 -9.98 14.16
CA GLN A 26 3.39 -10.63 15.42
C GLN A 26 4.49 -10.57 16.49
N ASP A 27 5.73 -10.89 16.11
CA ASP A 27 6.87 -10.87 17.02
C ASP A 27 7.25 -9.43 17.46
N SER A 28 6.79 -8.40 16.73
CA SER A 28 7.01 -6.98 17.06
C SER A 28 5.95 -6.40 18.01
N LEU A 29 4.74 -6.96 18.05
CA LEU A 29 3.64 -6.42 18.84
C LEU A 29 3.98 -6.23 20.33
N PRO A 30 4.62 -7.19 21.04
CA PRO A 30 4.97 -6.99 22.45
C PRO A 30 5.92 -5.81 22.68
N ILE A 31 6.81 -5.53 21.71
CA ILE A 31 7.76 -4.40 21.78
C ILE A 31 6.99 -3.09 21.59
N ILE A 32 6.09 -3.04 20.60
CA ILE A 32 5.27 -1.87 20.29
C ILE A 32 4.33 -1.56 21.46
N THR A 33 3.60 -2.55 21.98
CA THR A 33 2.69 -2.37 23.12
C THR A 33 3.44 -1.90 24.36
N LYS A 34 4.63 -2.45 24.64
CA LYS A 34 5.47 -1.99 25.75
C LYS A 34 5.90 -0.54 25.57
N TYR A 35 6.28 -0.14 24.36
CA TYR A 35 6.65 1.25 24.06
C TYR A 35 5.46 2.20 24.21
N ALA A 36 4.29 1.84 23.68
CA ALA A 36 3.06 2.63 23.81
C ALA A 36 2.67 2.83 25.28
N ALA A 37 2.78 1.77 26.11
CA ALA A 37 2.54 1.84 27.54
C ALA A 37 3.52 2.76 28.30
N GLN A 38 4.71 3.01 27.74
CA GLN A 38 5.70 3.94 28.31
C GLN A 38 5.43 5.41 27.97
N GLN A 39 4.40 5.71 27.17
CA GLN A 39 3.95 7.07 26.84
C GLN A 39 5.08 8.01 26.40
N GLY A 40 6.01 7.50 25.59
CA GLY A 40 7.12 8.29 25.02
C GLY A 40 8.27 8.60 25.98
N VAL A 41 8.26 8.07 27.21
CA VAL A 41 9.38 8.24 28.16
C VAL A 41 10.55 7.32 27.81
N GLY A 42 10.26 6.12 27.31
CA GLY A 42 11.26 5.13 26.91
C GLY A 42 11.57 5.16 25.41
N LYS A 43 12.73 4.61 25.02
CA LYS A 43 13.05 4.38 23.60
C LYS A 43 12.47 3.05 23.14
N MET A 44 11.85 3.03 21.95
CA MET A 44 11.44 1.77 21.33
C MET A 44 12.69 0.98 20.88
N LYS A 45 12.74 -0.31 21.22
CA LYS A 45 13.79 -1.21 20.72
C LYS A 45 13.54 -1.52 19.24
N LYS A 46 14.60 -1.84 18.49
CA LYS A 46 14.45 -2.37 17.12
C LYS A 46 13.55 -3.59 17.15
N THR A 47 12.52 -3.56 16.30
CA THR A 47 11.55 -4.63 16.14
C THR A 47 12.01 -5.61 15.05
N PRO A 48 11.54 -6.87 15.05
CA PRO A 48 11.75 -7.81 13.95
C PRO A 48 11.41 -7.26 12.56
N ILE A 49 10.42 -6.36 12.45
CA ILE A 49 10.06 -5.69 11.19
C ILE A 49 11.27 -4.99 10.55
N HIS A 50 12.19 -4.42 11.34
CA HIS A 50 13.37 -3.71 10.81
C HIS A 50 14.27 -4.60 9.96
N LYS A 51 14.23 -5.93 10.14
CA LYS A 51 15.00 -6.89 9.34
C LYS A 51 14.38 -7.16 7.97
N MET A 52 13.11 -6.79 7.79
CA MET A 52 12.37 -6.97 6.54
C MET A 52 12.47 -5.76 5.61
N LEU A 53 12.85 -4.60 6.16
CA LEU A 53 12.92 -3.34 5.44
C LEU A 53 14.21 -3.24 4.62
N SER A 54 14.06 -2.76 3.39
CA SER A 54 15.13 -2.11 2.63
C SER A 54 14.83 -0.61 2.54
N ASN A 55 15.86 0.23 2.52
CA ASN A 55 15.73 1.68 2.54
C ASN A 55 16.48 2.30 1.35
N PRO A 56 15.91 2.25 0.13
CA PRO A 56 16.57 2.77 -1.08
C PRO A 56 16.88 4.26 -1.02
N PHE A 57 16.03 5.06 -0.37
CA PHE A 57 16.21 6.51 -0.19
C PHE A 57 15.83 6.91 1.25
N PRO A 58 16.27 8.07 1.77
CA PRO A 58 15.88 8.52 3.10
C PRO A 58 14.36 8.50 3.30
N GLU A 59 13.92 7.81 4.35
CA GLU A 59 12.51 7.63 4.73
C GLU A 59 11.62 6.96 3.66
N VAL A 60 12.22 6.30 2.66
CA VAL A 60 11.51 5.51 1.66
C VAL A 60 11.85 4.05 1.87
N TYR A 61 10.88 3.28 2.37
CA TYR A 61 11.08 1.89 2.74
C TYR A 61 10.39 0.94 1.77
N THR A 62 11.00 -0.23 1.58
CA THR A 62 10.42 -1.30 0.78
C THR A 62 10.47 -2.64 1.53
N MET A 63 9.40 -3.43 1.45
CA MET A 63 9.37 -4.78 2.02
C MET A 63 8.27 -5.64 1.39
N PRO A 64 8.35 -6.99 1.43
CA PRO A 64 7.22 -7.83 1.03
C PRO A 64 6.02 -7.60 1.97
N ILE A 65 4.83 -7.37 1.43
CA ILE A 65 3.58 -7.25 2.20
C ILE A 65 2.66 -8.42 1.87
N PHE A 66 2.31 -8.57 0.60
CA PHE A 66 1.37 -9.58 0.13
C PHE A 66 2.05 -10.77 -0.54
N ARG A 67 1.35 -11.90 -0.57
CA ARG A 67 1.74 -13.08 -1.35
C ARG A 67 1.43 -12.85 -2.83
N ARG A 68 2.29 -13.38 -3.71
CA ARG A 68 2.06 -13.34 -5.17
C ARG A 68 0.74 -13.98 -5.59
N SER A 69 0.31 -15.04 -4.90
CA SER A 69 -0.98 -15.70 -5.17
C SER A 69 -2.17 -14.78 -4.90
N TRP A 70 -2.08 -13.91 -3.89
CA TRP A 70 -3.10 -12.89 -3.64
C TRP A 70 -3.07 -11.82 -4.72
N CYS A 71 -1.89 -11.34 -5.13
CA CYS A 71 -1.79 -10.37 -6.21
C CYS A 71 -2.42 -10.88 -7.51
N LYS A 72 -2.17 -12.15 -7.87
CA LYS A 72 -2.80 -12.79 -9.03
C LYS A 72 -4.33 -12.81 -8.92
N MET A 73 -4.84 -13.25 -7.77
CA MET A 73 -6.28 -13.29 -7.50
C MET A 73 -6.92 -11.90 -7.56
N MET A 74 -6.23 -10.88 -7.05
CA MET A 74 -6.65 -9.49 -7.16
C MET A 74 -6.72 -9.02 -8.60
N CYS A 75 -5.73 -9.35 -9.43
CA CYS A 75 -5.76 -9.02 -10.86
C CYS A 75 -6.94 -9.69 -11.58
N GLU A 76 -7.22 -10.96 -11.30
CA GLU A 76 -8.39 -11.68 -11.83
C GLU A 76 -9.70 -10.99 -11.41
N GLU A 77 -9.81 -10.59 -10.15
CA GLU A 77 -10.98 -9.85 -9.64
C GLU A 77 -11.12 -8.46 -10.28
N ILE A 78 -10.02 -7.75 -10.48
CA ILE A 78 -9.99 -6.46 -11.20
C ILE A 78 -10.50 -6.63 -12.63
N ASP A 79 -10.17 -7.71 -13.32
CA ASP A 79 -10.68 -7.99 -14.66
C ASP A 79 -12.18 -8.28 -14.69
N HIS A 80 -12.75 -8.78 -13.59
CA HIS A 80 -14.20 -8.84 -13.42
C HIS A 80 -14.81 -7.45 -13.16
N MET A 81 -14.20 -6.62 -12.29
CA MET A 81 -14.63 -5.25 -12.02
C MET A 81 -14.65 -4.39 -13.30
N LYS A 82 -13.62 -4.51 -14.16
CA LYS A 82 -13.53 -3.81 -15.45
C LYS A 82 -14.71 -4.09 -16.38
N LYS A 83 -15.29 -5.29 -16.32
CA LYS A 83 -16.45 -5.67 -17.14
C LYS A 83 -17.76 -5.08 -16.61
N GLU A 84 -17.81 -4.69 -15.34
CA GLU A 84 -19.02 -4.15 -14.72
C GLU A 84 -19.06 -2.61 -14.71
N PHE A 85 -17.95 -1.93 -14.38
CA PHE A 85 -17.94 -0.46 -14.27
C PHE A 85 -16.63 0.22 -14.71
N GLY A 86 -15.55 -0.53 -14.98
CA GLY A 86 -14.30 0.06 -15.46
C GLY A 86 -13.52 0.86 -14.40
N PHE A 87 -12.51 1.61 -14.85
CA PHE A 87 -11.77 2.58 -14.04
C PHE A 87 -12.28 3.98 -14.38
N GLU A 88 -12.38 4.85 -13.37
CA GLU A 88 -12.84 6.24 -13.55
C GLU A 88 -11.73 7.19 -13.09
N SER A 89 -11.53 8.29 -13.82
CA SER A 89 -10.59 9.35 -13.44
C SER A 89 -11.24 10.30 -12.43
N ASN A 90 -10.47 10.79 -11.45
CA ASN A 90 -10.98 11.76 -10.48
C ASN A 90 -11.04 13.18 -11.08
N GLU A 91 -12.22 13.64 -11.52
CA GLU A 91 -12.38 14.95 -12.17
C GLU A 91 -11.97 16.15 -11.30
N ASN A 92 -11.89 15.99 -9.98
CA ASN A 92 -11.50 17.04 -9.05
C ASN A 92 -9.98 17.22 -8.94
N GLU A 93 -9.20 16.28 -9.47
CA GLU A 93 -7.75 16.41 -9.56
C GLU A 93 -7.36 17.12 -10.86
N ASP A 94 -6.18 17.77 -10.84
CA ASP A 94 -5.59 18.35 -12.04
C ASP A 94 -5.65 17.31 -13.17
N SER A 95 -6.09 17.74 -14.36
CA SER A 95 -6.18 16.94 -15.58
C SER A 95 -5.00 15.97 -15.78
N LEU A 96 -3.79 16.36 -15.39
CA LEU A 96 -2.57 15.57 -15.52
C LEU A 96 -2.32 14.59 -14.34
N ARG A 97 -2.97 14.78 -13.19
CA ARG A 97 -2.96 13.88 -12.01
C ARG A 97 -4.06 12.80 -12.05
N GLN A 98 -5.04 12.95 -12.93
CA GLN A 98 -6.13 12.00 -13.15
C GLN A 98 -5.68 10.60 -13.59
N ILE A 99 -5.22 9.78 -12.66
CA ILE A 99 -5.01 8.34 -12.89
C ILE A 99 -6.39 7.68 -12.86
N PRO A 100 -6.70 6.72 -13.76
CA PRO A 100 -7.90 5.93 -13.65
C PRO A 100 -7.84 5.02 -12.42
N GLU A 101 -8.82 5.12 -11.53
CA GLU A 101 -8.82 4.41 -10.25
C GLU A 101 -10.15 3.72 -9.94
N ILE A 102 -10.08 2.76 -9.02
CA ILE A 102 -11.25 2.19 -8.33
C ILE A 102 -11.09 2.51 -6.84
N VAL A 103 -11.90 3.43 -6.34
CA VAL A 103 -12.01 3.72 -4.90
C VAL A 103 -12.82 2.61 -4.24
N LEU A 104 -12.16 1.77 -3.44
CA LEU A 104 -12.78 0.55 -2.93
C LEU A 104 -13.96 0.83 -2.01
N ARG A 105 -13.90 1.89 -1.21
CA ARG A 105 -14.98 2.26 -0.28
C ARG A 105 -16.32 2.47 -0.98
N GLU A 106 -16.28 2.97 -2.22
CA GLU A 106 -17.47 3.30 -3.00
C GLU A 106 -17.92 2.12 -3.86
N ARG A 107 -16.95 1.44 -4.48
CA ARG A 107 -17.23 0.41 -5.49
C ARG A 107 -17.34 -0.99 -4.90
N SER A 108 -16.51 -1.35 -3.91
CA SER A 108 -16.47 -2.67 -3.27
C SER A 108 -16.20 -2.60 -1.75
N PRO A 109 -17.23 -2.30 -0.93
CA PRO A 109 -17.04 -2.14 0.51
C PRO A 109 -16.54 -3.39 1.22
N GLU A 110 -16.89 -4.59 0.76
CA GLU A 110 -16.37 -5.84 1.35
C GLU A 110 -14.85 -5.93 1.23
N LEU A 111 -14.32 -5.63 0.04
CA LEU A 111 -12.87 -5.58 -0.18
C LEU A 111 -12.22 -4.45 0.60
N TYR A 112 -12.85 -3.27 0.65
CA TYR A 112 -12.40 -2.14 1.47
C TYR A 112 -12.27 -2.52 2.94
N GLN A 113 -13.26 -3.20 3.52
CA GLN A 113 -13.22 -3.65 4.91
C GLN A 113 -12.11 -4.67 5.15
N ASN A 114 -11.81 -5.53 4.18
CA ASN A 114 -10.69 -6.44 4.28
C ASN A 114 -9.33 -5.70 4.22
N MET A 115 -9.18 -4.73 3.32
CA MET A 115 -7.95 -3.93 3.25
C MET A 115 -7.78 -3.03 4.48
N TRP A 116 -8.86 -2.50 5.06
CA TRP A 116 -8.80 -1.78 6.33
C TRP A 116 -8.32 -2.69 7.47
N PHE A 117 -8.78 -3.95 7.51
CA PHE A 117 -8.24 -4.94 8.44
C PHE A 117 -6.72 -5.12 8.27
N VAL A 118 -6.21 -5.14 7.03
CA VAL A 118 -4.76 -5.17 6.75
C VAL A 118 -4.06 -3.91 7.26
N VAL A 119 -4.62 -2.73 7.01
CA VAL A 119 -4.06 -1.45 7.48
C VAL A 119 -3.86 -1.51 9.00
N ARG A 120 -4.91 -1.86 9.75
CA ARG A 120 -4.87 -1.88 11.22
C ARG A 120 -3.94 -2.94 11.80
N ASN A 121 -3.94 -4.14 11.23
CA ASN A 121 -3.28 -5.29 11.87
C ASN A 121 -1.87 -5.57 11.32
N ILE A 122 -1.53 -5.01 10.16
CA ILE A 122 -0.28 -5.28 9.47
C ILE A 122 0.49 -3.98 9.23
N LEU A 123 -0.12 -2.99 8.56
CA LEU A 123 0.59 -1.77 8.17
C LEU A 123 0.83 -0.84 9.35
N ASP A 124 -0.14 -0.65 10.24
CA ASP A 124 0.01 0.20 11.42
C ASP A 124 1.17 -0.26 12.34
N PRO A 125 1.33 -1.55 12.67
CA PRO A 125 2.54 -2.04 13.36
C PRO A 125 3.86 -1.79 12.60
N ILE A 126 3.84 -1.81 11.27
CA ILE A 126 5.00 -1.49 10.43
C ILE A 126 5.33 0.00 10.55
N ILE A 127 4.34 0.87 10.39
CA ILE A 127 4.46 2.33 10.51
C ILE A 127 4.94 2.70 11.93
N MET A 128 4.34 2.11 12.97
CA MET A 128 4.78 2.24 14.35
C MET A 128 6.23 1.80 14.54
N SER A 129 6.67 0.72 13.88
CA SER A 129 8.06 0.27 13.98
C SER A 129 9.05 1.26 13.36
N ILE A 130 8.68 1.90 12.26
CA ILE A 130 9.55 2.84 11.54
C ILE A 130 9.55 4.20 12.24
N TRP A 131 8.37 4.79 12.41
CA TRP A 131 8.20 6.20 12.82
C TRP A 131 7.64 6.38 14.23
N GLN A 132 7.34 5.29 14.95
CA GLN A 132 6.75 5.35 16.30
C GLN A 132 5.45 6.17 16.33
N ARG A 133 4.72 6.16 15.22
CA ARG A 133 3.41 6.78 15.03
C ARG A 133 2.39 5.76 14.55
N SER A 134 1.17 5.89 15.04
CA SER A 134 0.04 5.06 14.64
C SER A 134 -0.73 5.77 13.53
N CYS A 135 -1.03 5.04 12.46
CA CYS A 135 -1.87 5.45 11.34
C CYS A 135 -2.88 4.30 11.02
N PRO A 136 -3.83 4.00 11.93
CA PRO A 136 -4.69 2.82 11.81
C PRO A 136 -5.90 3.04 10.89
N ASP A 137 -6.14 4.28 10.46
CA ASP A 137 -7.31 4.67 9.69
C ASP A 137 -6.88 5.13 8.29
N PRO A 138 -7.25 4.38 7.23
CA PRO A 138 -6.90 4.76 5.87
C PRO A 138 -7.75 5.95 5.42
N ALA A 139 -7.12 6.96 4.84
CA ALA A 139 -7.83 8.07 4.18
C ALA A 139 -8.53 7.59 2.90
N SER A 140 -7.82 6.81 2.09
CA SER A 140 -8.33 6.14 0.89
C SER A 140 -7.70 4.75 0.72
N ILE A 141 -8.39 3.88 -0.02
CA ILE A 141 -7.81 2.64 -0.54
C ILE A 141 -8.27 2.51 -1.98
N GLN A 142 -7.30 2.61 -2.89
CA GLN A 142 -7.54 2.72 -4.33
C GLN A 142 -6.79 1.63 -5.08
N ILE A 143 -7.37 1.18 -6.19
CA ILE A 143 -6.68 0.40 -7.21
C ILE A 143 -6.46 1.33 -8.39
N ALA A 144 -5.20 1.67 -8.67
CA ALA A 144 -4.81 2.48 -9.81
C ALA A 144 -4.48 1.60 -11.03
N ASN A 145 -4.83 2.07 -12.22
CA ASN A 145 -4.44 1.43 -13.48
C ASN A 145 -3.58 2.38 -14.33
N TYR A 146 -2.28 2.08 -14.39
CA TYR A 146 -1.33 2.85 -15.19
C TYR A 146 -1.19 2.23 -16.59
N ASN A 147 -1.75 2.91 -17.60
CA ASN A 147 -1.59 2.52 -19.00
C ASN A 147 -0.83 3.60 -19.78
N ILE A 148 0.40 3.29 -20.19
CA ILE A 148 1.33 4.20 -20.88
C ILE A 148 0.79 4.64 -22.25
N LYS A 149 -0.13 3.88 -22.87
CA LYS A 149 -0.77 4.30 -24.13
C LYS A 149 -1.60 5.58 -24.00
N GLU A 150 -1.97 5.96 -22.79
CA GLU A 150 -2.86 7.10 -22.53
C GLU A 150 -2.13 8.29 -21.87
N ARG A 151 -0.96 8.10 -21.24
CA ARG A 151 -0.15 9.18 -20.63
C ARG A 151 1.35 8.83 -20.58
N ASP A 152 2.20 9.79 -20.99
CA ASP A 152 3.66 9.61 -21.10
C ASP A 152 4.43 9.77 -19.77
N GLN A 153 3.81 10.29 -18.69
CA GLN A 153 4.45 10.44 -17.37
C GLN A 153 3.43 10.79 -16.29
N GLY A 154 3.70 10.37 -15.04
CA GLY A 154 3.03 10.93 -13.87
C GLY A 154 3.57 12.33 -13.56
N ASN A 155 2.79 13.12 -12.83
CA ASN A 155 3.21 14.46 -12.38
C ASN A 155 3.83 14.41 -11.00
N TRP A 156 4.73 15.36 -10.73
CA TRP A 156 5.21 15.64 -9.37
C TRP A 156 4.05 16.05 -8.46
N HIS A 157 3.84 15.28 -7.40
CA HIS A 157 2.85 15.61 -6.38
C HIS A 157 3.21 15.03 -5.00
N HIS A 158 2.51 15.56 -4.00
CA HIS A 158 2.37 14.95 -2.70
C HIS A 158 0.98 14.30 -2.60
N ASP A 159 0.85 13.22 -1.83
CA ASP A 159 -0.45 12.64 -1.52
C ASP A 159 -1.11 13.44 -0.39
N GLU A 160 -1.83 14.51 -0.73
CA GLU A 160 -2.37 15.49 0.23
C GLU A 160 -3.38 14.91 1.23
N SER A 161 -3.98 13.76 0.90
CA SER A 161 -5.02 13.13 1.72
C SER A 161 -4.49 12.20 2.80
N ALA A 162 -3.18 11.89 2.83
CA ALA A 162 -2.59 10.89 3.72
C ALA A 162 -1.35 11.42 4.46
N ASP A 163 -1.06 10.83 5.62
CA ASP A 163 0.21 11.04 6.33
C ASP A 163 1.33 10.15 5.74
N ILE A 164 0.97 8.90 5.43
CA ILE A 164 1.86 7.84 4.94
C ILE A 164 1.20 7.17 3.73
N SER A 165 1.97 7.02 2.66
CA SER A 165 1.56 6.30 1.46
C SER A 165 2.16 4.91 1.42
N VAL A 166 1.34 3.93 1.04
CA VAL A 166 1.75 2.52 0.83
C VAL A 166 1.32 2.08 -0.55
N VAL A 167 2.29 1.94 -1.45
CA VAL A 167 2.04 1.54 -2.86
C VAL A 167 2.49 0.10 -3.04
N VAL A 168 1.60 -0.75 -3.57
CA VAL A 168 1.88 -2.18 -3.81
C VAL A 168 1.58 -2.53 -5.26
N PRO A 169 2.57 -2.95 -6.07
CA PRO A 169 2.31 -3.42 -7.41
C PRO A 169 1.69 -4.82 -7.38
N LEU A 170 0.71 -5.03 -8.27
CA LEU A 170 -0.01 -6.30 -8.40
C LEU A 170 0.53 -7.18 -9.54
N ASN A 171 1.06 -6.58 -10.62
CA ASN A 171 1.46 -7.29 -11.84
C ASN A 171 2.77 -6.79 -12.51
N THR A 172 3.77 -6.39 -11.72
CA THR A 172 5.12 -6.10 -12.21
C THR A 172 5.70 -7.23 -13.06
N GLY A 173 6.35 -6.85 -14.17
CA GLY A 173 6.96 -7.75 -15.14
C GLY A 173 6.12 -7.96 -16.40
N GLU A 174 4.85 -7.57 -16.38
CA GLU A 174 3.95 -7.63 -17.54
C GLU A 174 3.92 -6.33 -18.36
N TYR A 175 4.71 -5.33 -17.96
CA TYR A 175 4.85 -4.04 -18.63
C TYR A 175 6.32 -3.58 -18.67
N THR A 176 6.63 -2.67 -19.60
CA THR A 176 7.94 -2.02 -19.70
C THR A 176 7.87 -0.62 -19.10
N GLY A 177 8.87 -0.21 -18.32
CA GLY A 177 8.91 1.11 -17.67
C GLY A 177 8.31 1.12 -16.26
N GLY A 178 7.75 2.26 -15.85
CA GLY A 178 7.15 2.47 -14.52
C GLY A 178 8.17 2.70 -13.39
N GLY A 179 7.72 2.43 -12.16
CA GLY A 179 8.43 2.75 -10.94
C GLY A 179 7.93 4.04 -10.31
N THR A 180 8.63 4.52 -9.29
CA THR A 180 8.32 5.78 -8.59
C THR A 180 9.57 6.61 -8.55
N GLU A 181 9.48 7.87 -8.97
CA GLU A 181 10.60 8.80 -8.90
C GLU A 181 10.38 9.73 -7.74
N PHE A 182 11.37 9.88 -6.86
CA PHE A 182 11.26 10.79 -5.73
C PHE A 182 12.11 12.02 -6.00
N HIS A 183 11.49 13.19 -5.94
CA HIS A 183 12.15 14.46 -6.13
C HIS A 183 13.32 14.59 -5.13
N ASN A 184 14.48 15.07 -5.59
CA ASN A 184 15.74 15.15 -4.83
C ASN A 184 16.42 13.80 -4.44
N HIS A 185 15.89 12.65 -4.88
CA HIS A 185 16.49 11.35 -4.56
C HIS A 185 16.81 10.54 -5.82
N GLY A 186 15.81 10.32 -6.68
CA GLY A 186 15.97 9.57 -7.93
C GLY A 186 14.86 8.54 -8.13
N LYS A 187 15.05 7.70 -9.16
CA LYS A 187 14.03 6.76 -9.62
C LYS A 187 14.20 5.37 -9.03
N LEU A 188 13.16 4.88 -8.35
CA LEU A 188 13.03 3.50 -7.92
C LEU A 188 12.36 2.67 -9.03
N LYS A 189 12.99 1.56 -9.42
CA LYS A 189 12.41 0.61 -10.36
C LYS A 189 11.14 -0.04 -9.79
N PRO A 190 10.22 -0.53 -10.63
CA PRO A 190 9.06 -1.28 -10.17
C PRO A 190 9.42 -2.37 -9.15
N LEU A 191 8.71 -2.38 -8.02
CA LEU A 191 8.90 -3.40 -7.00
C LEU A 191 8.31 -4.75 -7.45
N PRO A 192 8.79 -5.89 -6.92
CA PRO A 192 8.17 -7.19 -7.20
C PRO A 192 6.73 -7.24 -6.69
N ASN A 193 5.87 -8.04 -7.31
CA ASN A 193 4.45 -8.16 -6.93
C ASN A 193 4.30 -8.40 -5.42
N GLY A 194 3.40 -7.63 -4.81
CA GLY A 194 3.10 -7.70 -3.39
C GLY A 194 4.12 -7.05 -2.46
N HIS A 195 5.17 -6.40 -2.97
CA HIS A 195 6.06 -5.58 -2.14
C HIS A 195 5.49 -4.18 -1.96
N GLY A 196 5.48 -3.68 -0.73
CA GLY A 196 5.08 -2.32 -0.43
C GLY A 196 6.24 -1.35 -0.58
N LEU A 197 5.99 -0.22 -1.21
CA LEU A 197 6.74 1.03 -1.13
C LEU A 197 6.05 1.90 -0.08
N ILE A 198 6.75 2.27 1.00
CA ILE A 198 6.18 2.92 2.18
C ILE A 198 6.97 4.20 2.44
N PHE A 199 6.31 5.36 2.44
CA PHE A 199 6.95 6.65 2.64
C PHE A 199 5.98 7.70 3.21
N PRO A 200 6.47 8.76 3.88
CA PRO A 200 5.65 9.89 4.31
C PRO A 200 5.16 10.73 3.13
N SER A 201 3.85 10.88 3.02
CA SER A 201 3.20 11.57 1.90
C SER A 201 3.55 13.06 1.84
N PHE A 202 3.66 13.69 3.01
CA PHE A 202 3.89 15.14 3.13
C PHE A 202 5.28 15.59 2.67
N THR A 203 6.32 14.78 2.87
CA THR A 203 7.71 15.19 2.59
C THR A 203 8.25 14.66 1.26
N HIS A 204 7.57 13.70 0.64
CA HIS A 204 8.09 12.97 -0.52
C HIS A 204 7.30 13.29 -1.77
N ASN A 205 7.68 14.39 -2.42
CA ASN A 205 7.18 14.75 -3.75
C ASN A 205 7.65 13.68 -4.75
N HIS A 206 6.73 13.06 -5.47
CA HIS A 206 7.00 11.89 -6.31
C HIS A 206 6.12 11.81 -7.56
#